data_AF-A0A2D6EZB5-F1
#
_entry.id   AF-A0A2D6EZB5-F1
#
_cell.length_a   1.000
_cell.length_b   1.000
_cell.length_c   1.000
_cell.angle_alpha   90.00
_cell.angle_beta   90.00
_cell.angle_gamma   90.00
#
_symmetry.space_group_name_H-M   'P 1'
#
loop_
_entity.id
_entity.type
_entity.pdbx_description
1 polymer ?
#
loop_
_entity_poly.entity_id
_entity_poly.type
_entity_poly.pdbx_seq_one_letter_code
_entity_poly.pdbx_strand_id
1 'polypeptide(L)'
;MPFYVQASPELRSSFKTFVYSKVPNAKQFSRENKVGYDVLLDYIKGVHAIPDHLIKKLSGFNGIEMWALLAGEYIKPHASNNVFLVPTETTPTEANLLGWIISDGHVGKNVYVSQKDKTCLQLLNKRFQECFFLSKNRIYPDKACWRLKIQNTAFAQYLSSKYGIPRGKKAFSVEIPEIIKNSGEEVVFAFVCGLLEGDGSIYSASRRSRRGVYDFPCISFTSSSFNLLTGLKNLFSVYHIKTTIYSWKKNFHKRCYKLVVHKAKDCIKICNKIKKYQVHAIKTKKRELLTSNKELTNIVRFLSTRNIFKKLVSEHKVPEMVKRMRLDYNYPVSISAARNWAYSFTPPLSATICACKILKEDIKKHVPDYMIEELQIT
;
A
#
# COMPACT_ATOMS: atom_id res chain seq x y z
N MET A 1 -6.95 25.47 12.37
CA MET A 1 -8.13 26.01 11.68
C MET A 1 -9.34 25.49 12.39
N PRO A 2 -10.30 26.36 12.74
CA PRO A 2 -11.49 25.94 13.45
C PRO A 2 -12.36 25.03 12.58
N PHE A 3 -13.08 24.13 13.23
CA PHE A 3 -14.14 23.32 12.63
C PHE A 3 -15.34 23.28 13.60
N TYR A 4 -16.48 22.87 13.08
CA TYR A 4 -17.72 22.78 13.83
C TYR A 4 -18.24 21.34 13.78
N VAL A 5 -18.83 20.91 14.88
CA VAL A 5 -19.38 19.56 15.05
C VAL A 5 -20.90 19.65 15.06
N GLN A 6 -21.54 18.96 14.13
CA GLN A 6 -22.98 18.77 14.16
C GLN A 6 -23.27 17.64 15.14
N ALA A 7 -23.42 18.01 16.41
CA ALA A 7 -23.47 17.07 17.53
C ALA A 7 -24.76 16.24 17.56
N SER A 8 -24.61 14.92 17.74
CA SER A 8 -25.67 13.97 18.08
C SER A 8 -26.44 14.38 19.35
N PRO A 9 -27.65 13.84 19.59
CA PRO A 9 -28.34 13.99 20.88
C PRO A 9 -27.45 13.65 22.09
N GLU A 10 -26.64 12.60 21.99
CA GLU A 10 -25.76 12.11 23.06
C GLU A 10 -24.64 13.11 23.35
N LEU A 11 -23.92 13.56 22.30
CA LEU A 11 -22.86 14.55 22.46
C LEU A 11 -23.42 15.89 22.96
N ARG A 12 -24.63 16.29 22.52
CA ARG A 12 -25.33 17.47 23.04
C ARG A 12 -25.69 17.34 24.51
N SER A 13 -26.15 16.17 24.94
CA SER A 13 -26.44 15.89 26.36
C SER A 13 -25.17 16.00 27.22
N SER A 14 -24.06 15.43 26.73
CA SER A 14 -22.75 15.56 27.39
C SER A 14 -22.28 17.02 27.43
N PHE A 15 -22.40 17.76 26.32
CA PHE A 15 -22.04 19.17 26.25
C PHE A 15 -22.90 20.03 27.19
N LYS A 16 -24.21 19.78 27.26
CA LYS A 16 -25.12 20.42 28.20
C LYS A 16 -24.66 20.22 29.64
N THR A 17 -24.37 18.97 30.01
CA THR A 17 -23.88 18.61 31.34
C THR A 17 -22.59 19.35 31.67
N PHE A 18 -21.64 19.38 30.74
CA PHE A 18 -20.39 20.13 30.90
C PHE A 18 -20.64 21.63 31.16
N VAL A 19 -21.48 22.28 30.35
CA VAL A 19 -21.79 23.71 30.52
C VAL A 19 -22.39 24.00 31.90
N TYR A 20 -23.35 23.18 32.36
CA TYR A 20 -24.00 23.38 33.67
C TYR A 20 -23.16 22.91 34.87
N SER A 21 -22.17 22.05 34.67
CA SER A 21 -21.28 21.58 35.74
C SER A 21 -20.18 22.59 36.12
N LYS A 22 -19.77 23.45 35.19
CA LYS A 22 -18.62 24.35 35.39
C LYS A 22 -18.96 25.64 36.10
N VAL A 23 -20.22 26.06 36.08
CA VAL A 23 -20.67 27.31 36.71
C VAL A 23 -22.16 27.22 37.10
N PRO A 24 -22.61 27.93 38.14
CA PRO A 24 -24.02 27.96 38.55
C PRO A 24 -24.96 28.50 37.47
N ASN A 25 -24.42 29.23 36.48
CA ASN A 25 -25.20 29.85 35.40
C ASN A 25 -24.43 29.81 34.07
N ALA A 26 -25.05 29.24 33.03
CA ALA A 26 -24.51 29.16 31.67
C ALA A 26 -24.08 30.53 31.08
N LYS A 27 -24.60 31.65 31.60
CA LYS A 27 -24.14 33.01 31.26
C LYS A 27 -22.66 33.23 31.56
N GLN A 28 -22.16 32.70 32.68
CA GLN A 28 -20.75 32.84 33.03
C GLN A 28 -19.87 32.03 32.07
N PHE A 29 -20.26 30.79 31.76
CA PHE A 29 -19.56 29.95 30.78
C PHE A 29 -19.49 30.65 29.42
N SER A 30 -20.60 31.24 28.97
CA SER A 30 -20.67 32.04 27.74
C SER A 30 -19.63 33.18 27.73
N ARG A 31 -19.52 33.95 28.82
CA ARG A 31 -18.53 35.05 28.95
C ARG A 31 -17.09 34.54 28.91
N GLU A 32 -16.77 33.51 29.68
CA GLU A 32 -15.43 32.91 29.76
C GLU A 32 -14.95 32.34 28.42
N ASN A 33 -15.88 31.86 27.59
CA ASN A 33 -15.60 31.28 26.29
C ASN A 33 -15.78 32.26 25.12
N LYS A 34 -16.16 33.52 25.39
CA LYS A 34 -16.42 34.55 24.36
C LYS A 34 -17.44 34.10 23.32
N VAL A 35 -18.49 33.41 23.76
CA VAL A 35 -19.62 32.97 22.93
C VAL A 35 -20.86 33.69 23.42
N GLY A 36 -21.66 34.29 22.55
CA GLY A 36 -22.93 34.92 22.93
C GLY A 36 -23.84 33.92 23.67
N TYR A 37 -24.56 34.38 24.70
CA TYR A 37 -25.35 33.48 25.54
C TYR A 37 -26.42 32.72 24.73
N ASP A 38 -27.12 33.42 23.84
CA ASP A 38 -28.13 32.79 22.97
C ASP A 38 -27.50 31.77 22.02
N VAL A 39 -26.31 32.07 21.47
CA VAL A 39 -25.55 31.14 20.62
C VAL A 39 -25.12 29.89 21.39
N LEU A 40 -24.75 30.03 22.67
CA LEU A 40 -24.46 28.89 23.54
C LEU A 40 -25.71 28.03 23.78
N LEU A 41 -26.87 28.65 23.99
CA LEU A 41 -28.14 27.92 24.10
C LEU A 41 -28.47 27.19 22.80
N ASP A 42 -28.19 27.80 21.65
CA ASP A 42 -28.39 27.17 20.34
C ASP A 42 -27.45 25.97 20.11
N TYR A 43 -26.21 26.02 20.63
CA TYR A 43 -25.33 24.85 20.67
C TYR A 43 -25.93 23.71 21.50
N ILE A 44 -26.46 24.02 22.70
CA ILE A 44 -27.08 23.03 23.59
C ILE A 44 -28.33 22.42 22.95
N LYS A 45 -29.16 23.25 22.30
CA LYS A 45 -30.37 22.80 21.58
C LYS A 45 -30.03 22.07 20.27
N GLY A 46 -28.81 22.20 19.76
CA GLY A 46 -28.39 21.65 18.47
C GLY A 46 -28.92 22.42 17.26
N VAL A 47 -29.33 23.67 17.46
CA VAL A 47 -29.64 24.61 16.36
C VAL A 47 -28.36 25.02 15.64
N HIS A 48 -27.26 25.11 16.37
CA HIS A 48 -25.95 25.44 15.84
C HIS A 48 -24.91 24.37 16.15
N ALA A 49 -23.96 24.22 15.23
CA ALA A 49 -22.84 23.30 15.38
C ALA A 49 -21.83 23.84 16.41
N ILE A 50 -21.25 22.94 17.21
CA ILE A 50 -20.37 23.29 18.33
C ILE A 50 -18.94 23.52 17.80
N PRO A 51 -18.29 24.67 18.09
CA PRO A 51 -16.93 24.93 17.62
C PRO A 51 -15.88 24.05 18.33
N ASP A 52 -14.82 23.68 17.63
CA ASP A 52 -13.80 22.71 18.08
C ASP A 52 -13.12 23.08 19.40
N HIS A 53 -12.94 24.37 19.70
CA HIS A 53 -12.33 24.78 20.97
C HIS A 53 -13.21 24.45 22.19
N LEU A 54 -14.54 24.47 22.05
CA LEU A 54 -15.47 24.03 23.10
C LEU A 54 -15.48 22.50 23.23
N ILE A 55 -15.39 21.79 22.10
CA ILE A 55 -15.25 20.32 22.08
C ILE A 55 -13.96 19.88 22.78
N LYS A 56 -12.84 20.59 22.59
CA LYS A 56 -11.59 20.32 23.31
C LYS A 56 -11.74 20.48 24.81
N LYS A 57 -12.48 21.51 25.26
CA LYS A 57 -12.78 21.69 26.69
C LYS A 57 -13.68 20.58 27.23
N LEU A 58 -14.69 20.16 26.48
CA LEU A 58 -15.54 19.02 26.83
C LEU A 58 -14.74 17.71 26.92
N SER A 59 -13.86 17.46 25.95
CA SER A 59 -12.92 16.32 25.95
C SER A 59 -12.04 16.31 27.20
N GLY A 60 -11.44 17.45 27.55
CA GLY A 60 -10.67 17.59 28.79
C GLY A 60 -11.49 17.42 30.07
N PHE A 61 -12.75 17.86 30.07
CA PHE A 61 -13.67 17.66 31.19
C PHE A 61 -14.01 16.18 31.40
N ASN A 62 -14.24 15.43 30.32
CA ASN A 62 -14.56 14.01 30.39
C ASN A 62 -13.32 13.11 30.58
N GLY A 63 -12.11 13.64 30.42
CA GLY A 63 -10.89 12.83 30.40
C GLY A 63 -10.80 11.89 29.19
N ILE A 64 -11.55 12.17 28.12
CA ILE A 64 -11.64 11.34 26.92
C ILE A 64 -10.92 12.07 25.78
N GLU A 65 -10.13 11.35 24.97
CA GLU A 65 -9.48 11.92 23.77
C GLU A 65 -10.52 12.52 22.81
N MET A 66 -10.22 13.66 22.20
CA MET A 66 -11.17 14.45 21.42
C MET A 66 -11.79 13.66 20.26
N TRP A 67 -11.02 12.90 19.49
CA TRP A 67 -11.55 12.13 18.36
C TRP A 67 -12.30 10.88 18.79
N ALA A 68 -11.97 10.31 19.96
CA ALA A 68 -12.79 9.27 20.58
C ALA A 68 -14.16 9.83 21.02
N LEU A 69 -14.20 11.04 21.60
CA LEU A 69 -15.45 11.73 21.94
C LEU A 69 -16.32 12.04 20.70
N LEU A 70 -15.68 12.29 19.56
CA LEU A 70 -16.35 12.63 18.30
C LEU A 70 -16.70 11.40 17.42
N ALA A 71 -16.48 10.19 17.90
CA ALA A 71 -16.82 8.96 17.18
C ALA A 71 -18.30 8.94 16.74
N GLY A 72 -18.56 8.77 15.44
CA GLY A 72 -19.91 8.77 14.86
C GLY A 72 -20.46 10.15 14.48
N GLU A 73 -19.74 11.23 14.80
CA GLU A 73 -20.20 12.60 14.55
C GLU A 73 -19.86 13.12 13.16
N TYR A 74 -20.70 14.01 12.65
CA TYR A 74 -20.45 14.74 11.41
C TYR A 74 -19.76 16.08 11.70
N ILE A 75 -18.64 16.31 11.01
CA ILE A 75 -17.81 17.49 11.18
C ILE A 75 -17.81 18.33 9.91
N LYS A 76 -18.16 19.60 10.07
CA LYS A 76 -18.14 20.60 9.01
C LYS A 76 -16.97 21.57 9.23
N PRO A 77 -15.99 21.66 8.31
CA PRO A 77 -14.96 22.69 8.36
C PRO A 77 -15.57 24.08 8.14
N HIS A 78 -15.02 25.11 8.80
CA HIS A 78 -15.51 26.49 8.62
C HIS A 78 -15.49 26.95 7.14
N ALA A 79 -14.42 26.62 6.42
CA ALA A 79 -14.18 27.10 5.06
C ALA A 79 -14.61 26.12 3.95
N SER A 80 -15.28 25.03 4.27
CA SER A 80 -15.63 23.98 3.30
C SER A 80 -16.97 23.34 3.62
N ASN A 81 -17.79 23.13 2.59
CA ASN A 81 -19.02 22.36 2.70
C ASN A 81 -18.80 20.84 2.49
N ASN A 82 -17.55 20.36 2.60
CA ASN A 82 -17.23 18.94 2.55
C ASN A 82 -17.32 18.37 3.97
N VAL A 83 -18.43 17.69 4.29
CA VAL A 83 -18.66 17.11 5.61
C VAL A 83 -17.78 15.87 5.78
N PHE A 84 -17.35 15.59 7.01
CA PHE A 84 -16.54 14.45 7.39
C PHE A 84 -17.23 13.68 8.51
N LEU A 85 -17.53 12.41 8.30
CA LEU A 85 -18.00 11.50 9.35
C LEU A 85 -16.79 10.90 10.07
N VAL A 86 -16.72 11.04 11.39
CA VAL A 86 -15.68 10.41 12.20
C VAL A 86 -16.01 8.93 12.42
N PRO A 87 -15.18 7.98 11.96
CA PRO A 87 -15.42 6.58 12.20
C PRO A 87 -15.35 6.24 13.70
N THR A 88 -16.28 5.40 14.15
CA THR A 88 -16.32 4.86 15.52
C THR A 88 -15.16 3.90 15.80
N GLU A 89 -14.76 3.15 14.79
CA GLU A 89 -13.64 2.22 14.82
C GLU A 89 -12.83 2.26 13.52
N THR A 90 -11.62 1.69 13.54
CA THR A 90 -10.78 1.62 12.33
C THR A 90 -11.13 0.38 11.53
N THR A 91 -11.86 0.57 10.43
CA THR A 91 -12.24 -0.52 9.52
C THR A 91 -11.08 -0.93 8.61
N PRO A 92 -11.11 -2.14 7.99
CA PRO A 92 -10.11 -2.51 6.98
C PRO A 92 -10.05 -1.53 5.79
N THR A 93 -11.19 -1.01 5.34
CA THR A 93 -11.20 -0.03 4.23
C THR A 93 -10.52 1.29 4.63
N GLU A 94 -10.77 1.79 5.85
CA GLU A 94 -10.06 2.95 6.39
C GLU A 94 -8.55 2.68 6.48
N ALA A 95 -8.16 1.53 7.03
CA ALA A 95 -6.75 1.13 7.13
C ALA A 95 -6.06 1.07 5.76
N ASN A 96 -6.75 0.57 4.72
CA ASN A 96 -6.24 0.60 3.36
C ASN A 96 -6.00 2.04 2.86
N LEU A 97 -6.94 2.95 3.09
CA LEU A 97 -6.79 4.36 2.74
C LEU A 97 -5.65 5.04 3.51
N LEU A 98 -5.42 4.69 4.79
CA LEU A 98 -4.28 5.16 5.56
C LEU A 98 -2.94 4.70 4.96
N GLY A 99 -2.86 3.46 4.48
CA GLY A 99 -1.68 2.96 3.76
C GLY A 99 -1.37 3.75 2.48
N TRP A 100 -2.41 4.12 1.74
CA TRP A 100 -2.31 5.01 0.57
C TRP A 100 -1.85 6.43 0.94
N ILE A 101 -2.38 6.99 2.03
CA ILE A 101 -1.99 8.32 2.51
C ILE A 101 -0.52 8.33 2.97
N ILE A 102 -0.08 7.29 3.69
CA ILE A 102 1.29 7.18 4.18
C ILE A 102 2.29 7.00 3.04
N SER A 103 1.95 6.26 1.99
CA SER A 103 2.82 6.08 0.82
C SER A 103 2.82 7.29 -0.12
N ASP A 104 1.77 7.45 -0.92
CA ASP A 104 1.67 8.46 -1.98
C ASP A 104 0.91 9.74 -1.59
N GLY A 105 0.48 9.84 -0.32
CA GLY A 105 -0.28 10.98 0.16
C GLY A 105 0.52 12.19 0.61
N HIS A 106 -0.16 13.31 0.84
CA HIS A 106 0.38 14.47 1.54
C HIS A 106 -0.69 15.06 2.45
N VAL A 107 -0.37 15.22 3.73
CA VAL A 107 -1.27 15.82 4.73
C VAL A 107 -0.80 17.24 5.01
N GLY A 108 -1.52 18.23 4.49
CA GLY A 108 -1.30 19.65 4.78
C GLY A 108 -2.58 20.28 5.34
N LYS A 109 -2.96 21.46 4.81
CA LYS A 109 -4.32 22.00 5.02
C LYS A 109 -5.39 21.10 4.40
N ASN A 110 -5.06 20.51 3.25
CA ASN A 110 -5.86 19.49 2.56
C ASN A 110 -5.08 18.17 2.57
N VAL A 111 -5.77 17.07 2.30
CA VAL A 111 -5.13 15.78 2.05
C VAL A 111 -5.07 15.56 0.55
N TYR A 112 -3.93 15.09 0.07
CA TYR A 112 -3.71 14.74 -1.33
C TYR A 112 -3.26 13.28 -1.44
N VAL A 113 -3.61 12.60 -2.53
CA VAL A 113 -3.02 11.32 -2.95
C VAL A 113 -2.66 11.45 -4.44
N SER A 114 -1.43 11.13 -4.82
CA SER A 114 -0.96 11.25 -6.21
C SER A 114 -0.79 9.86 -6.83
N GLN A 115 -1.26 9.67 -8.08
CA GLN A 115 -1.09 8.42 -8.83
C GLN A 115 -1.04 8.67 -10.33
N LYS A 116 -0.32 7.81 -11.06
CA LYS A 116 -0.29 7.86 -12.54
C LYS A 116 -1.59 7.35 -13.16
N ASP A 117 -2.19 6.33 -12.55
CA ASP A 117 -3.46 5.75 -13.00
C ASP A 117 -4.65 6.52 -12.40
N LYS A 118 -5.40 7.22 -13.26
CA LYS A 118 -6.60 7.98 -12.86
C LYS A 118 -7.70 7.08 -12.32
N THR A 119 -7.86 5.88 -12.87
CA THR A 119 -8.90 4.91 -12.46
C THR A 119 -8.67 4.47 -11.02
N CYS A 120 -7.41 4.28 -10.62
CA CYS A 120 -7.03 4.02 -9.24
C CYS A 120 -7.52 5.14 -8.31
N LEU A 121 -7.34 6.41 -8.67
CA LEU A 121 -7.82 7.54 -7.86
C LEU A 121 -9.34 7.64 -7.80
N GLN A 122 -10.06 7.25 -8.86
CA GLN A 122 -11.53 7.21 -8.86
C GLN A 122 -12.06 6.16 -7.87
N LEU A 123 -11.45 4.97 -7.85
CA LEU A 123 -11.78 3.93 -6.88
C LEU A 123 -11.46 4.35 -5.44
N LEU A 124 -10.28 4.97 -5.22
CA LEU A 124 -9.93 5.52 -3.91
C LEU A 124 -10.92 6.61 -3.48
N ASN A 125 -11.32 7.49 -4.40
CA ASN A 125 -12.29 8.54 -4.09
C ASN A 125 -13.63 7.96 -3.63
N LYS A 126 -14.14 6.94 -4.32
CA LYS A 126 -15.36 6.23 -3.90
C LYS A 126 -15.21 5.68 -2.47
N ARG A 127 -14.08 5.05 -2.15
CA ARG A 127 -13.81 4.56 -0.78
C ARG A 127 -13.73 5.69 0.25
N PHE A 128 -13.14 6.85 -0.09
CA PHE A 128 -13.16 8.02 0.82
C PHE A 128 -14.57 8.53 1.07
N GLN A 129 -15.43 8.52 0.05
CA GLN A 129 -16.83 8.91 0.18
C GLN A 129 -17.61 7.95 1.08
N GLU A 130 -17.40 6.64 0.90
CA GLU A 130 -18.06 5.59 1.69
C GLU A 130 -17.57 5.57 3.14
N CYS A 131 -16.26 5.61 3.39
CA CYS A 131 -15.70 5.48 4.74
C CYS A 131 -15.85 6.74 5.59
N PHE A 132 -15.82 7.92 4.98
CA PHE A 132 -15.67 9.19 5.70
C PHE A 132 -16.70 10.24 5.31
N PHE A 133 -17.66 9.91 4.44
CA PHE A 133 -18.66 10.83 3.91
C PHE A 133 -18.08 12.07 3.18
N LEU A 134 -16.84 11.96 2.68
CA LEU A 134 -16.11 13.05 2.01
C LEU A 134 -16.52 13.19 0.53
N SER A 135 -17.72 13.72 0.28
CA SER A 135 -18.34 13.77 -1.06
C SER A 135 -17.69 14.74 -2.06
N LYS A 136 -17.07 15.83 -1.60
CA LYS A 136 -16.62 16.95 -2.47
C LYS A 136 -15.12 16.91 -2.82
N ASN A 137 -14.57 15.72 -2.97
CA ASN A 137 -13.18 15.56 -3.38
C ASN A 137 -13.00 15.85 -4.88
N ARG A 138 -11.81 16.27 -5.28
CA ARG A 138 -11.52 16.63 -6.67
C ARG A 138 -10.34 15.82 -7.19
N ILE A 139 -10.49 15.23 -8.38
CA ILE A 139 -9.40 14.61 -9.13
C ILE A 139 -8.99 15.55 -10.26
N TYR A 140 -7.71 15.88 -10.36
CA TYR A 140 -7.19 16.77 -11.39
C TYR A 140 -5.76 16.37 -11.81
N PRO A 141 -5.32 16.70 -13.04
CA PRO A 141 -3.96 16.42 -13.48
C PRO A 141 -2.95 17.32 -12.75
N ASP A 142 -1.79 16.77 -12.39
CA ASP A 142 -0.68 17.49 -11.78
C ASP A 142 0.65 16.93 -12.31
N LYS A 143 1.32 17.73 -13.15
CA LYS A 143 2.57 17.33 -13.85
C LYS A 143 2.36 16.01 -14.62
N ALA A 144 3.16 14.98 -14.32
CA ALA A 144 3.12 13.67 -14.97
C ALA A 144 2.21 12.65 -14.25
N CYS A 145 1.31 13.11 -13.38
CA CYS A 145 0.39 12.26 -12.63
C CYS A 145 -0.98 12.93 -12.42
N TRP A 146 -1.88 12.22 -11.78
CA TRP A 146 -3.15 12.73 -11.28
C TRP A 146 -3.08 12.91 -9.76
N ARG A 147 -3.85 13.86 -9.23
CA ARG A 147 -4.04 14.05 -7.78
C ARG A 147 -5.50 13.98 -7.40
N LEU A 148 -5.78 13.23 -6.35
CA LEU A 148 -7.01 13.31 -5.56
C LEU A 148 -6.79 14.32 -4.43
N LYS A 149 -7.60 15.36 -4.36
CA LYS A 149 -7.58 16.39 -3.29
C LYS A 149 -8.85 16.32 -2.46
N ILE A 150 -8.65 16.20 -1.16
CA ILE A 150 -9.68 16.17 -0.12
C ILE A 150 -9.62 17.50 0.63
N GLN A 151 -10.58 18.39 0.35
CA GLN A 151 -10.63 19.74 0.93
C GLN A 151 -11.38 19.76 2.27
N ASN A 152 -10.79 19.11 3.28
CA ASN A 152 -11.33 19.08 4.63
C ASN A 152 -10.20 19.18 5.66
N THR A 153 -10.15 20.31 6.38
CA THR A 153 -9.10 20.58 7.38
C THR A 153 -9.27 19.79 8.66
N ALA A 154 -10.51 19.45 9.01
CA ALA A 154 -10.81 18.59 10.17
C ALA A 154 -10.31 17.17 9.91
N PHE A 155 -10.51 16.64 8.69
CA PHE A 155 -9.97 15.34 8.28
C PHE A 155 -8.44 15.31 8.34
N ALA A 156 -7.76 16.35 7.84
CA ALA A 156 -6.30 16.46 7.98
C ALA A 156 -5.85 16.56 9.46
N GLN A 157 -6.70 17.03 10.37
CA GLN A 157 -6.42 17.07 11.82
C GLN A 157 -6.66 15.71 12.46
N TYR A 158 -7.74 15.05 12.09
CA TYR A 158 -8.08 13.69 12.46
C TYR A 158 -6.92 12.73 12.14
N LEU A 159 -6.44 12.74 10.90
CA LEU A 159 -5.30 11.90 10.49
C LEU A 159 -4.04 12.13 11.33
N SER A 160 -3.73 13.41 11.61
CA SER A 160 -2.54 13.77 12.37
C SER A 160 -2.65 13.44 13.85
N SER A 161 -3.83 13.60 14.45
CA SER A 161 -4.02 13.45 15.90
C SER A 161 -4.34 12.01 16.28
N LYS A 162 -5.27 11.35 15.56
CA LYS A 162 -5.69 9.97 15.85
C LYS A 162 -4.67 8.94 15.36
N TYR A 163 -4.10 9.14 14.16
CA TYR A 163 -3.18 8.17 13.56
C TYR A 163 -1.70 8.59 13.61
N GLY A 164 -1.39 9.77 14.16
CA GLY A 164 -0.02 10.26 14.24
C GLY A 164 0.63 10.56 12.88
N ILE A 165 -0.15 10.72 11.80
CA ILE A 165 0.41 10.97 10.46
C ILE A 165 0.92 12.42 10.39
N PRO A 166 2.23 12.66 10.19
CA PRO A 166 2.78 14.01 10.23
C PRO A 166 2.20 14.93 9.15
N ARG A 167 1.91 16.17 9.53
CA ARG A 167 1.59 17.22 8.57
C ARG A 167 2.86 17.75 7.90
N GLY A 168 2.80 18.02 6.60
CA GLY A 168 3.92 18.55 5.83
C GLY A 168 4.89 17.47 5.34
N LYS A 169 6.17 17.56 5.73
CA LYS A 169 7.22 16.62 5.30
C LYS A 169 7.15 15.33 6.12
N LYS A 170 6.72 14.23 5.48
CA LYS A 170 6.56 12.90 6.12
C LYS A 170 7.71 11.91 5.90
N ALA A 171 8.62 12.20 4.96
CA ALA A 171 9.52 11.20 4.38
C ALA A 171 10.41 10.45 5.40
N PHE A 172 10.77 11.06 6.53
CA PHE A 172 11.71 10.50 7.50
C PHE A 172 11.09 10.14 8.85
N SER A 173 9.89 10.66 9.15
CA SER A 173 9.28 10.59 10.48
C SER A 173 7.97 9.80 10.51
N VAL A 174 7.44 9.39 9.35
CA VAL A 174 6.20 8.61 9.32
C VAL A 174 6.41 7.21 9.90
N GLU A 175 5.45 6.76 10.69
CA GLU A 175 5.45 5.45 11.33
C GLU A 175 4.14 4.72 11.01
N ILE A 176 4.05 3.45 11.39
CA ILE A 176 2.77 2.74 11.36
C ILE A 176 1.94 3.23 12.55
N PRO A 177 0.68 3.67 12.35
CA PRO A 177 -0.17 4.10 13.44
C PRO A 177 -0.36 3.01 14.49
N GLU A 178 -0.33 3.38 15.78
CA GLU A 178 -0.42 2.41 16.88
C GLU A 178 -1.75 1.63 16.86
N ILE A 179 -2.84 2.31 16.49
CA ILE A 179 -4.16 1.69 16.28
C ILE A 179 -4.05 0.55 15.27
N ILE A 180 -3.30 0.72 14.17
CA ILE A 180 -3.11 -0.34 13.17
C ILE A 180 -2.29 -1.49 13.75
N LYS A 181 -1.23 -1.21 14.52
CA LYS A 181 -0.38 -2.27 15.10
C LYS A 181 -1.15 -3.18 16.05
N ASN A 182 -2.09 -2.62 16.79
CA ASN A 182 -2.91 -3.31 17.78
C ASN A 182 -4.26 -3.81 17.20
N SER A 183 -4.48 -3.67 15.89
CA SER A 183 -5.70 -4.14 15.24
C SER A 183 -5.61 -5.61 14.81
N GLY A 184 -6.78 -6.18 14.51
CA GLY A 184 -6.88 -7.52 13.95
C GLY A 184 -6.25 -7.67 12.56
N GLU A 185 -6.02 -8.93 12.17
CA GLU A 185 -5.31 -9.29 10.95
C GLU A 185 -5.88 -8.61 9.68
N GLU A 186 -7.21 -8.54 9.55
CA GLU A 186 -7.85 -7.91 8.40
C GLU A 186 -7.46 -6.44 8.24
N VAL A 187 -7.50 -5.67 9.32
CA VAL A 187 -7.15 -4.23 9.34
C VAL A 187 -5.67 -4.05 9.01
N VAL A 188 -4.80 -4.87 9.61
CA VAL A 188 -3.35 -4.83 9.34
C VAL A 188 -3.06 -5.10 7.87
N PHE A 189 -3.60 -6.17 7.29
CA PHE A 189 -3.28 -6.50 5.89
C PHE A 189 -3.96 -5.55 4.90
N ALA A 190 -5.09 -4.93 5.25
CA ALA A 190 -5.65 -3.85 4.45
C ALA A 190 -4.72 -2.63 4.40
N PHE A 191 -4.15 -2.24 5.55
CA PHE A 191 -3.12 -1.20 5.62
C PHE A 191 -1.87 -1.55 4.81
N VAL A 192 -1.35 -2.78 4.96
CA VAL A 192 -0.21 -3.28 4.19
C VAL A 192 -0.51 -3.24 2.69
N CYS A 193 -1.75 -3.52 2.26
CA CYS A 193 -2.15 -3.38 0.86
C CYS A 193 -2.01 -1.93 0.38
N GLY A 194 -2.51 -0.96 1.13
CA GLY A 194 -2.40 0.46 0.76
C GLY A 194 -0.94 0.93 0.66
N LEU A 195 -0.08 0.49 1.58
CA LEU A 195 1.37 0.74 1.48
C LEU A 195 2.00 0.07 0.26
N LEU A 196 1.62 -1.19 -0.03
CA LEU A 196 2.16 -1.95 -1.15
C LEU A 196 1.76 -1.32 -2.48
N GLU A 197 0.54 -0.80 -2.57
CA GLU A 197 0.01 -0.22 -3.79
C GLU A 197 0.54 1.17 -4.11
N GLY A 198 0.96 1.95 -3.11
CA GLY A 198 1.75 3.15 -3.35
C GLY A 198 3.24 2.85 -3.55
N ASP A 199 3.97 2.70 -2.45
CA ASP A 199 5.45 2.63 -2.43
C ASP A 199 6.03 1.21 -2.59
N GLY A 200 5.18 0.19 -2.64
CA GLY A 200 5.61 -1.18 -2.73
C GLY A 200 5.72 -1.73 -4.16
N SER A 201 6.28 -2.93 -4.28
CA SER A 201 6.48 -3.64 -5.54
C SER A 201 6.37 -5.14 -5.37
N ILE A 202 5.71 -5.79 -6.33
CA ILE A 202 5.68 -7.24 -6.53
C ILE A 202 6.54 -7.52 -7.77
N TYR A 203 7.51 -8.43 -7.66
CA TYR A 203 8.43 -8.75 -8.75
C TYR A 203 9.01 -10.16 -8.57
N SER A 204 9.61 -10.69 -9.63
CA SER A 204 10.44 -11.89 -9.56
C SER A 204 11.90 -11.47 -9.45
N ALA A 205 12.64 -12.09 -8.55
CA ALA A 205 14.09 -11.94 -8.44
C ALA A 205 14.76 -13.25 -8.83
N SER A 206 15.93 -13.18 -9.45
CA SER A 206 16.72 -14.35 -9.83
C SER A 206 17.86 -14.56 -8.84
N ARG A 207 18.08 -15.80 -8.40
CA ARG A 207 19.23 -16.16 -7.56
C ARG A 207 20.05 -17.25 -8.22
N ARG A 208 21.36 -17.03 -8.30
CA ARG A 208 22.34 -18.03 -8.73
C ARG A 208 22.69 -18.97 -7.58
N SER A 209 22.72 -20.27 -7.86
CA SER A 209 23.17 -21.33 -6.96
C SER A 209 24.09 -22.30 -7.71
N ARG A 210 24.68 -23.28 -7.00
CA ARG A 210 25.41 -24.40 -7.63
C ARG A 210 24.50 -25.20 -8.60
N ARG A 211 23.18 -25.16 -8.35
CA ARG A 211 22.14 -25.75 -9.20
C ARG A 211 21.55 -24.69 -10.14
N GLY A 212 22.36 -23.79 -10.69
CA GLY A 212 21.92 -22.77 -11.66
C GLY A 212 21.12 -21.60 -11.10
N VAL A 213 20.50 -20.84 -11.99
CA VAL A 213 19.72 -19.63 -11.67
C VAL A 213 18.24 -19.98 -11.61
N TYR A 214 17.58 -19.60 -10.53
CA TYR A 214 16.15 -19.78 -10.35
C TYR A 214 15.49 -18.45 -9.95
N ASP A 215 14.27 -18.25 -10.43
CA ASP A 215 13.45 -17.11 -10.07
C ASP A 215 12.62 -17.41 -8.83
N PHE A 216 12.41 -16.39 -8.02
CA PHE A 216 11.56 -16.46 -6.84
C PHE A 216 10.80 -15.13 -6.66
N PRO A 217 9.53 -15.18 -6.25
CA PRO A 217 8.74 -13.99 -6.06
C PRO A 217 9.22 -13.21 -4.84
N CYS A 218 9.26 -11.90 -5.00
CA CYS A 218 9.61 -10.94 -3.98
C CYS A 218 8.52 -9.88 -3.85
N ILE A 219 8.28 -9.48 -2.60
CA ILE A 219 7.54 -8.27 -2.29
C ILE A 219 8.52 -7.30 -1.63
N SER A 220 8.51 -6.04 -2.03
CA SER A 220 9.31 -5.02 -1.36
C SER A 220 8.57 -3.73 -1.12
N PHE A 221 8.96 -3.04 -0.06
CA PHE A 221 8.51 -1.69 0.30
C PHE A 221 9.74 -0.78 0.38
N THR A 222 9.68 0.38 -0.26
CA THR A 222 10.78 1.36 -0.23
C THR A 222 10.33 2.60 0.52
N SER A 223 11.15 3.10 1.45
CA SER A 223 10.87 4.34 2.16
C SER A 223 12.14 5.03 2.62
N SER A 224 12.06 6.34 2.86
CA SER A 224 13.12 7.07 3.57
C SER A 224 12.94 7.04 5.10
N SER A 225 11.77 6.58 5.59
CA SER A 225 11.51 6.39 7.01
C SER A 225 11.95 4.99 7.44
N PHE A 226 12.99 4.93 8.26
CA PHE A 226 13.43 3.67 8.86
C PHE A 226 12.41 3.13 9.87
N ASN A 227 11.71 4.02 10.59
CA ASN A 227 10.70 3.65 11.57
C ASN A 227 9.49 2.99 10.91
N LEU A 228 9.05 3.48 9.74
CA LEU A 228 7.98 2.83 8.96
C LEU A 228 8.34 1.39 8.60
N LEU A 229 9.54 1.17 8.05
CA LEU A 229 9.95 -0.17 7.61
C LEU A 229 10.25 -1.11 8.77
N THR A 230 10.80 -0.60 9.88
CA THR A 230 11.01 -1.39 11.10
C THR A 230 9.67 -1.78 11.73
N GLY A 231 8.70 -0.86 11.79
CA GLY A 231 7.34 -1.16 12.18
C GLY A 231 6.71 -2.24 11.31
N LEU A 232 6.89 -2.15 9.98
CA LEU A 232 6.37 -3.14 9.04
C LEU A 232 7.04 -4.51 9.21
N LYS A 233 8.35 -4.55 9.46
CA LYS A 233 9.09 -5.78 9.79
C LYS A 233 8.53 -6.43 11.07
N ASN A 234 8.29 -5.63 12.11
CA ASN A 234 7.75 -6.12 13.37
C ASN A 234 6.33 -6.69 13.18
N LEU A 235 5.47 -5.98 12.43
CA LEU A 235 4.14 -6.51 12.07
C LEU A 235 4.24 -7.84 11.33
N PHE A 236 5.07 -7.92 10.30
CA PHE A 236 5.25 -9.17 9.56
C PHE A 236 5.76 -10.31 10.46
N SER A 237 6.59 -10.02 11.46
CA SER A 237 7.07 -11.01 12.42
C SER A 237 5.93 -11.61 13.25
N VAL A 238 4.94 -10.81 13.68
CA VAL A 238 3.73 -11.29 14.38
C VAL A 238 2.99 -12.34 13.54
N TYR A 239 2.97 -12.16 12.22
CA TYR A 239 2.34 -13.10 11.28
C TYR A 239 3.31 -14.15 10.71
N HIS A 240 4.46 -14.36 11.34
CA HIS A 240 5.51 -15.31 10.94
C HIS A 240 6.02 -15.14 9.50
N ILE A 241 5.99 -13.90 8.98
CA ILE A 241 6.51 -13.53 7.66
C ILE A 241 7.94 -13.02 7.85
N LYS A 242 8.91 -13.71 7.22
CA LYS A 242 10.33 -13.33 7.36
C LYS A 242 10.68 -12.23 6.37
N THR A 243 11.28 -11.16 6.88
CA THR A 243 11.67 -9.99 6.09
C THR A 243 13.10 -9.53 6.37
N THR A 244 13.67 -8.78 5.43
CA THR A 244 15.00 -8.20 5.54
C THR A 244 14.93 -6.73 5.14
N ILE A 245 15.57 -5.86 5.91
CA ILE A 245 15.72 -4.44 5.58
C ILE A 245 17.11 -4.21 5.02
N TYR A 246 17.18 -3.58 3.85
CA TYR A 246 18.39 -3.09 3.22
C TYR A 246 18.43 -1.56 3.31
N SER A 247 19.63 -0.99 3.37
CA SER A 247 19.85 0.44 3.30
C SER A 247 20.87 0.78 2.22
N TRP A 248 20.66 1.87 1.50
CA TRP A 248 21.65 2.42 0.56
C TRP A 248 21.58 3.95 0.57
N LYS A 249 22.64 4.58 0.05
CA LYS A 249 22.65 6.02 -0.22
C LYS A 249 22.17 6.22 -1.66
N LYS A 250 21.02 6.87 -1.86
CA LYS A 250 20.50 7.16 -3.21
C LYS A 250 21.23 8.34 -3.86
N ASN A 251 21.73 9.27 -3.02
CA ASN A 251 22.61 10.40 -3.32
C ASN A 251 23.52 10.63 -2.09
N PHE A 252 24.57 11.47 -2.18
CA PHE A 252 25.49 11.79 -1.08
C PHE A 252 24.80 12.18 0.25
N HIS A 253 23.55 12.67 0.22
CA HIS A 253 22.88 13.24 1.38
C HIS A 253 21.61 12.50 1.88
N LYS A 254 21.13 11.44 1.22
CA LYS A 254 19.87 10.77 1.63
C LYS A 254 20.00 9.25 1.65
N ARG A 255 19.84 8.67 2.85
CA ARG A 255 19.67 7.23 3.06
C ARG A 255 18.25 6.83 2.65
N CYS A 256 18.14 5.74 1.90
CA CYS A 256 16.88 5.09 1.59
C CYS A 256 16.94 3.65 2.11
N TYR A 257 15.77 3.12 2.43
CA TYR A 257 15.61 1.78 2.99
C TYR A 257 14.63 0.97 2.14
N LYS A 258 14.84 -0.35 2.09
CA LYS A 258 13.98 -1.30 1.38
C LYS A 258 13.76 -2.51 2.26
N LEU A 259 12.51 -2.78 2.59
CA LEU A 259 12.10 -4.01 3.24
C LEU A 259 11.73 -5.02 2.15
N VAL A 260 12.24 -6.23 2.23
CA VAL A 260 11.99 -7.30 1.26
C VAL A 260 11.52 -8.57 1.94
N VAL A 261 10.49 -9.18 1.36
CA VAL A 261 10.00 -10.53 1.65
C VAL A 261 10.56 -11.44 0.56
N HIS A 262 11.46 -12.36 0.92
CA HIS A 262 12.15 -13.24 -0.03
C HIS A 262 11.54 -14.63 -0.14
N LYS A 263 10.81 -15.07 0.89
CA LYS A 263 10.26 -16.42 0.92
C LYS A 263 8.98 -16.46 0.12
N ALA A 264 8.96 -17.32 -0.89
CA ALA A 264 7.82 -17.40 -1.79
C ALA A 264 6.50 -17.73 -1.09
N LYS A 265 6.53 -18.63 -0.10
CA LYS A 265 5.37 -18.93 0.75
C LYS A 265 4.84 -17.69 1.50
N ASP A 266 5.74 -16.81 1.95
CA ASP A 266 5.40 -15.61 2.69
C ASP A 266 4.85 -14.54 1.74
N CYS A 267 5.40 -14.43 0.52
CA CYS A 267 4.86 -13.59 -0.56
C CYS A 267 3.44 -14.01 -0.94
N ILE A 268 3.19 -15.31 -1.15
CA ILE A 268 1.85 -15.86 -1.43
C ILE A 268 0.90 -15.55 -0.26
N LYS A 269 1.35 -15.77 0.98
CA LYS A 269 0.56 -15.46 2.19
C LYS A 269 0.10 -14.00 2.19
N ILE A 270 1.00 -13.05 1.93
CA ILE A 270 0.66 -11.63 1.81
C ILE A 270 -0.34 -11.41 0.66
N CYS A 271 -0.02 -11.90 -0.53
CA CYS A 271 -0.84 -11.73 -1.74
C CYS A 271 -2.29 -12.22 -1.54
N ASN A 272 -2.48 -13.36 -0.88
CA ASN A 272 -3.82 -13.88 -0.59
C ASN A 272 -4.58 -12.98 0.39
N LYS A 273 -3.92 -12.49 1.44
CA LYS A 273 -4.54 -11.63 2.46
C LYS A 273 -4.91 -10.24 1.93
N ILE A 274 -4.16 -9.70 0.97
CA ILE A 274 -4.42 -8.36 0.44
C ILE A 274 -5.39 -8.33 -0.76
N LYS A 275 -5.72 -9.48 -1.36
CA LYS A 275 -6.46 -9.59 -2.63
C LYS A 275 -7.73 -8.71 -2.66
N LYS A 276 -8.52 -8.72 -1.59
CA LYS A 276 -9.82 -8.00 -1.52
C LYS A 276 -9.68 -6.48 -1.40
N TYR A 277 -8.49 -5.95 -1.10
CA TYR A 277 -8.27 -4.53 -0.87
C TYR A 277 -7.59 -3.81 -2.04
N GLN A 278 -7.03 -4.54 -3.01
CA GLN A 278 -6.31 -3.95 -4.13
C GLN A 278 -7.21 -3.12 -5.06
N VAL A 279 -6.63 -2.06 -5.62
CA VAL A 279 -7.25 -1.21 -6.65
C VAL A 279 -6.34 -0.98 -7.86
N HIS A 280 -5.03 -1.20 -7.74
CA HIS A 280 -4.06 -0.92 -8.80
C HIS A 280 -3.95 -2.10 -9.77
N ALA A 281 -4.51 -1.97 -10.97
CA ALA A 281 -4.63 -3.04 -11.96
C ALA A 281 -3.31 -3.78 -12.28
N ILE A 282 -2.21 -3.05 -12.51
CA ILE A 282 -0.89 -3.66 -12.77
C ILE A 282 -0.42 -4.52 -11.59
N LYS A 283 -0.57 -4.04 -10.34
CA LYS A 283 -0.16 -4.79 -9.15
C LYS A 283 -1.10 -5.97 -8.89
N THR A 284 -2.38 -5.86 -9.26
CA THR A 284 -3.33 -6.99 -9.28
C THR A 284 -2.89 -8.08 -10.23
N LYS A 285 -2.55 -7.75 -11.50
CA LYS A 285 -2.03 -8.73 -12.48
C LYS A 285 -0.77 -9.43 -11.98
N LYS A 286 0.18 -8.68 -11.40
CA LYS A 286 1.40 -9.25 -10.82
C LYS A 286 1.13 -10.17 -9.63
N ARG A 287 0.18 -9.81 -8.76
CA ARG A 287 -0.29 -10.68 -7.68
C ARG A 287 -0.88 -11.96 -8.26
N GLU A 288 -1.75 -11.85 -9.26
CA GLU A 288 -2.40 -12.99 -9.88
C GLU A 288 -1.38 -13.96 -10.45
N LEU A 289 -0.42 -13.48 -11.25
CA LEU A 289 0.69 -14.28 -11.78
C LEU A 289 1.49 -15.00 -10.67
N LEU A 290 1.66 -14.37 -9.52
CA LEU A 290 2.35 -14.95 -8.36
C LEU A 290 1.51 -16.03 -7.68
N THR A 291 0.19 -15.82 -7.55
CA THR A 291 -0.73 -16.74 -6.88
C THR A 291 -1.30 -17.86 -7.76
N SER A 292 -1.43 -17.63 -9.07
CA SER A 292 -1.91 -18.59 -10.06
C SER A 292 -0.83 -19.58 -10.45
N ASN A 293 0.44 -19.19 -10.32
CA ASN A 293 1.56 -20.11 -10.35
C ASN A 293 1.51 -21.02 -9.11
N LYS A 294 0.72 -22.09 -9.22
CA LYS A 294 1.02 -23.37 -8.57
C LYS A 294 2.46 -23.82 -8.87
N GLU A 295 3.10 -23.25 -9.90
CA GLU A 295 4.52 -23.41 -10.28
C GLU A 295 5.55 -22.61 -9.46
N LEU A 296 5.38 -22.46 -8.14
CA LEU A 296 6.60 -22.45 -7.31
C LEU A 296 7.34 -23.79 -7.33
N THR A 297 6.72 -24.82 -7.94
CA THR A 297 7.38 -25.92 -8.63
C THR A 297 8.32 -25.48 -9.78
N ASN A 298 8.75 -24.21 -9.89
CA ASN A 298 9.90 -23.86 -10.74
C ASN A 298 11.24 -24.40 -10.23
N ILE A 299 11.27 -25.03 -9.05
CA ILE A 299 12.32 -26.01 -8.69
C ILE A 299 12.31 -27.23 -9.66
N VAL A 300 11.15 -27.58 -10.25
CA VAL A 300 10.99 -28.56 -11.34
C VAL A 300 11.40 -27.97 -12.71
N ARG A 301 11.21 -26.67 -12.94
CA ARG A 301 11.55 -25.97 -14.20
C ARG A 301 13.04 -25.97 -14.54
N PHE A 302 13.90 -25.94 -13.52
CA PHE A 302 15.35 -26.09 -13.70
C PHE A 302 15.77 -27.52 -14.04
N LEU A 303 15.04 -28.52 -13.51
CA LEU A 303 15.26 -29.92 -13.87
C LEU A 303 14.81 -30.19 -15.30
N SER A 304 13.67 -29.64 -15.75
CA SER A 304 13.17 -29.89 -17.11
C SER A 304 14.04 -29.25 -18.20
N THR A 305 14.51 -28.01 -18.01
CA THR A 305 15.45 -27.38 -18.96
C THR A 305 16.81 -28.05 -18.96
N ARG A 306 17.39 -28.35 -17.79
CA ARG A 306 18.65 -29.13 -17.76
C ARG A 306 18.52 -30.48 -18.46
N ASN A 307 17.39 -31.17 -18.31
CA ASN A 307 17.16 -32.44 -18.98
C ASN A 307 17.15 -32.29 -20.50
N ILE A 308 16.57 -31.21 -21.02
CA ILE A 308 16.60 -30.90 -22.46
C ILE A 308 18.04 -30.67 -22.95
N PHE A 309 18.87 -29.93 -22.20
CA PHE A 309 20.26 -29.68 -22.59
C PHE A 309 21.15 -30.90 -22.38
N LYS A 310 20.89 -31.73 -21.36
CA LYS A 310 21.53 -33.05 -21.20
C LYS A 310 21.20 -33.96 -22.39
N LYS A 311 19.93 -33.97 -22.83
CA LYS A 311 19.48 -34.72 -24.01
C LYS A 311 20.14 -34.23 -25.30
N LEU A 312 20.25 -32.91 -25.50
CA LEU A 312 21.04 -32.34 -26.60
C LEU A 312 22.51 -32.76 -26.58
N VAL A 313 23.12 -32.80 -25.39
CA VAL A 313 24.52 -33.23 -25.21
C VAL A 313 24.67 -34.72 -25.52
N SER A 314 23.79 -35.57 -24.99
CA SER A 314 23.83 -37.03 -25.23
C SER A 314 23.54 -37.41 -26.67
N GLU A 315 22.70 -36.63 -27.37
CA GLU A 315 22.39 -36.84 -28.80
C GLU A 315 23.41 -36.15 -29.73
N HIS A 316 24.48 -35.56 -29.20
CA HIS A 316 25.49 -34.82 -29.97
C HIS A 316 24.92 -33.66 -30.84
N LYS A 317 23.76 -33.11 -30.48
CA LYS A 317 23.06 -32.06 -31.24
C LYS A 317 23.43 -30.62 -30.85
N VAL A 318 24.35 -30.44 -29.90
CA VAL A 318 24.80 -29.09 -29.48
C VAL A 318 25.37 -28.25 -30.64
N PRO A 319 26.18 -28.79 -31.58
CA PRO A 319 26.66 -28.01 -32.72
C PRO A 319 25.53 -27.48 -33.61
N GLU A 320 24.50 -28.30 -33.85
CA GLU A 320 23.30 -27.88 -34.61
C GLU A 320 22.59 -26.71 -33.92
N MET A 321 22.40 -26.82 -32.60
CA MET A 321 21.80 -25.75 -31.82
C MET A 321 22.62 -24.47 -31.86
N VAL A 322 23.94 -24.54 -31.71
CA VAL A 322 24.80 -23.35 -31.81
C VAL A 322 24.71 -22.71 -33.20
N LYS A 323 24.64 -23.52 -34.27
CA LYS A 323 24.43 -23.03 -35.63
C LYS A 323 23.10 -22.28 -35.76
N ARG A 324 22.00 -22.88 -35.31
CA ARG A 324 20.67 -22.24 -35.34
C ARG A 324 20.58 -21.00 -34.46
N MET A 325 21.21 -20.99 -33.29
CA MET A 325 21.25 -19.81 -32.42
C MET A 325 21.93 -18.61 -33.11
N ARG A 326 22.95 -18.85 -33.93
CA ARG A 326 23.59 -17.80 -34.73
C ARG A 326 22.73 -17.35 -35.90
N LEU A 327 22.10 -18.29 -36.61
CA LEU A 327 21.31 -17.98 -37.80
C LEU A 327 19.94 -17.38 -37.47
N ASP A 328 19.19 -18.02 -36.59
CA ASP A 328 17.78 -17.70 -36.35
C ASP A 328 17.61 -16.59 -35.31
N TYR A 329 18.60 -16.40 -34.42
CA TYR A 329 18.49 -15.50 -33.26
C TYR A 329 19.63 -14.49 -33.16
N ASN A 330 20.56 -14.47 -34.12
CA ASN A 330 21.78 -13.64 -34.10
C ASN A 330 22.52 -13.68 -32.73
N TYR A 331 22.53 -14.86 -32.09
CA TYR A 331 23.05 -15.02 -30.74
C TYR A 331 24.42 -15.73 -30.77
N PRO A 332 25.54 -15.00 -30.53
CA PRO A 332 26.87 -15.57 -30.60
C PRO A 332 27.14 -16.44 -29.36
N VAL A 333 27.11 -17.76 -29.54
CA VAL A 333 27.47 -18.74 -28.49
C VAL A 333 28.49 -19.75 -29.01
N SER A 334 29.37 -20.23 -28.13
CA SER A 334 30.32 -21.30 -28.44
C SER A 334 29.75 -22.68 -28.07
N ILE A 335 30.22 -23.74 -28.70
CA ILE A 335 29.82 -25.13 -28.37
C ILE A 335 30.12 -25.44 -26.90
N SER A 336 31.25 -24.99 -26.37
CA SER A 336 31.62 -25.19 -24.96
C SER A 336 30.64 -24.49 -24.01
N ALA A 337 30.29 -23.22 -24.28
CA ALA A 337 29.31 -22.48 -23.48
C ALA A 337 27.92 -23.14 -23.52
N ALA A 338 27.50 -23.61 -24.70
CA ALA A 338 26.23 -24.31 -24.88
C ALA A 338 26.17 -25.66 -24.14
N ARG A 339 27.27 -26.43 -24.14
CA ARG A 339 27.37 -27.68 -23.35
C ARG A 339 27.23 -27.43 -21.86
N ASN A 340 27.76 -26.31 -21.36
CA ASN A 340 27.68 -25.96 -19.93
C ASN A 340 26.25 -25.67 -19.43
N TRP A 341 25.28 -25.43 -20.33
CA TRP A 341 23.87 -25.29 -19.97
C TRP A 341 23.25 -26.60 -19.44
N ALA A 342 23.82 -27.77 -19.79
CA ALA A 342 23.40 -29.05 -19.22
C ALA A 342 23.78 -29.20 -17.72
N TYR A 343 24.77 -28.42 -17.24
CA TYR A 343 25.44 -28.69 -15.97
C TYR A 343 25.40 -27.57 -14.94
N SER A 344 25.33 -26.30 -15.33
CA SER A 344 25.56 -25.21 -14.36
C SER A 344 24.88 -23.88 -14.67
N PHE A 345 24.46 -23.65 -15.91
CA PHE A 345 23.91 -22.37 -16.35
C PHE A 345 22.46 -22.49 -16.81
N THR A 346 21.64 -21.49 -16.47
CA THR A 346 20.30 -21.34 -17.03
C THR A 346 20.45 -20.78 -18.45
N PRO A 347 20.07 -21.54 -19.48
CA PRO A 347 20.21 -21.09 -20.87
C PRO A 347 19.28 -19.90 -21.14
N PRO A 348 19.63 -18.99 -22.07
CA PRO A 348 18.70 -17.96 -22.52
C PRO A 348 17.43 -18.59 -23.10
N LEU A 349 16.32 -17.84 -23.09
CA LEU A 349 15.03 -18.33 -23.56
C LEU A 349 15.08 -18.81 -25.02
N SER A 350 15.75 -18.05 -25.89
CA SER A 350 16.00 -18.44 -27.29
C SER A 350 16.73 -19.77 -27.42
N ALA A 351 17.72 -20.05 -26.56
CA ALA A 351 18.39 -21.34 -26.54
C ALA A 351 17.47 -22.47 -26.10
N THR A 352 16.61 -22.24 -25.11
CA THR A 352 15.64 -23.25 -24.66
C THR A 352 14.64 -23.59 -25.77
N ILE A 353 14.12 -22.57 -26.48
CA ILE A 353 13.22 -22.76 -27.62
C ILE A 353 13.92 -23.49 -28.76
N CYS A 354 15.15 -23.09 -29.09
CA CYS A 354 15.97 -23.73 -30.12
C CYS A 354 16.22 -25.22 -29.78
N ALA A 355 16.55 -25.51 -28.52
CA ALA A 355 16.73 -26.87 -28.03
C ALA A 355 15.46 -27.72 -28.16
N CYS A 356 14.29 -27.17 -27.77
CA CYS A 356 13.00 -27.86 -27.92
C CYS A 356 12.72 -28.20 -29.39
N LYS A 357 12.94 -27.24 -30.30
CA LYS A 357 12.73 -27.44 -31.76
C LYS A 357 13.63 -28.55 -32.31
N ILE A 358 14.91 -28.57 -31.95
CA ILE A 358 15.88 -29.57 -32.42
C ILE A 358 15.56 -30.97 -31.88
N LEU A 359 15.10 -31.05 -30.62
CA LEU A 359 14.72 -32.31 -29.99
C LEU A 359 13.28 -32.73 -30.30
N LYS A 360 12.50 -31.90 -31.01
CA LYS A 360 11.06 -32.10 -31.26
C LYS A 360 10.26 -32.27 -29.96
N GLU A 361 10.65 -31.56 -28.91
CA GLU A 361 9.93 -31.51 -27.64
C GLU A 361 8.89 -30.39 -27.66
N ASP A 362 7.78 -30.60 -26.94
CA ASP A 362 6.76 -29.57 -26.77
C ASP A 362 7.33 -28.39 -25.96
N ILE A 363 7.45 -27.24 -26.61
CA ILE A 363 7.98 -26.00 -26.02
C ILE A 363 7.21 -25.64 -24.74
N LYS A 364 5.89 -25.89 -24.70
CA LYS A 364 5.04 -25.53 -23.57
C LYS A 364 5.36 -26.34 -22.30
N LYS A 365 6.01 -27.50 -22.42
CA LYS A 365 6.53 -28.27 -21.27
C LYS A 365 7.74 -27.60 -20.60
N HIS A 366 8.40 -26.67 -21.29
CA HIS A 366 9.66 -26.08 -20.85
C HIS A 366 9.63 -24.54 -20.75
N VAL A 367 8.69 -23.89 -21.45
CA VAL A 367 8.54 -22.43 -21.55
C VAL A 367 7.06 -22.05 -21.41
N PRO A 368 6.68 -21.14 -20.49
CA PRO A 368 5.30 -20.69 -20.37
C PRO A 368 4.85 -19.80 -21.53
N ASP A 369 3.55 -19.83 -21.80
CA ASP A 369 2.93 -19.10 -22.92
C ASP A 369 3.29 -17.61 -22.95
N TYR A 370 3.27 -16.89 -21.83
CA TYR A 370 3.57 -15.45 -21.82
C TYR A 370 5.01 -15.09 -22.25
N MET A 371 5.98 -16.00 -22.07
CA MET A 371 7.36 -15.80 -22.55
C MET A 371 7.50 -16.10 -24.04
N ILE A 372 6.66 -17.00 -24.56
CA ILE A 372 6.58 -17.28 -26.00
C ILE A 372 5.98 -16.06 -26.71
N GLU A 373 4.95 -15.46 -26.11
CA GLU A 373 4.30 -14.24 -26.61
C GLU A 373 5.27 -13.05 -26.67
N GLU A 374 6.11 -12.83 -25.64
CA GLU A 374 7.12 -11.75 -25.64
C GLU A 374 8.13 -11.85 -26.81
N LEU A 375 8.44 -13.06 -27.27
CA LEU A 375 9.36 -13.28 -28.40
C LEU A 375 8.71 -13.16 -29.77
N GLN A 376 7.39 -13.20 -29.86
CA GLN A 376 6.65 -12.99 -31.12
C GLN A 376 6.44 -11.50 -31.44
N ILE A 377 6.75 -10.62 -30.48
CA ILE A 377 6.56 -9.15 -30.60
C ILE A 377 7.84 -8.44 -31.09
N THR A 378 8.96 -9.14 -31.18
CA THR A 378 10.26 -8.69 -31.74
C THR A 378 10.61 -9.50 -32.97
#